data_AF-A0AAV7CI15-F1
#
_entry.id   AF-A0AAV7CI15-F1
#
_cell.length_a   1.000
_cell.length_b   1.000
_cell.length_c   1.000
_cell.angle_alpha   90.00
_cell.angle_beta   90.00
_cell.angle_gamma   90.00
#
_symmetry.space_group_name_H-M   'P 1'
#
loop_
_entity.id
_entity.type
_entity.pdbx_description
1 polymer ?
#
loop_
_entity_poly.entity_id
_entity_poly.type
_entity_poly.pdbx_seq_one_letter_code
_entity_poly.pdbx_strand_id
1 'polypeptide(L)'
;MHRQFTEREWRSIKSMRSDWARLDMFYRHWALKESFIKAIGVGLGFNLQRIEFEVSPIEMEVGKVYAQTKMLLDDEDENWVFEESLLDDKHHVAVALGSTDTYKPPKLKDGPLFSILSYEDLMASAVPITPEDPDYWDNFHSKQELPLRQTSTAKAGTVT
;
A
#
# COMPACT_ATOMS: atom_id res chain seq x y z
N MET A 1 8.15 13.32 -1.67
CA MET A 1 8.22 11.87 -2.02
C MET A 1 9.11 11.55 -3.22
N HIS A 2 9.81 12.50 -3.85
CA HIS A 2 10.61 12.22 -5.06
C HIS A 2 11.68 11.13 -4.91
N ARG A 3 12.25 10.98 -3.70
CA ARG A 3 13.30 9.99 -3.40
C ARG A 3 12.79 8.55 -3.27
N GLN A 4 11.48 8.31 -3.37
CA GLN A 4 10.90 6.98 -3.14
C GLN A 4 10.55 6.21 -4.43
N PHE A 5 10.56 6.87 -5.58
CA PHE A 5 10.24 6.28 -6.88
C PHE A 5 11.32 6.59 -7.88
N THR A 6 11.59 5.64 -8.78
CA THR A 6 12.54 5.85 -9.87
C THR A 6 12.02 6.87 -10.88
N GLU A 7 12.87 7.32 -11.79
CA GLU A 7 12.45 8.26 -12.84
C GLU A 7 11.41 7.63 -13.80
N ARG A 8 11.48 6.32 -14.06
CA ARG A 8 10.50 5.64 -14.91
C ARG A 8 9.14 5.52 -14.23
N GLU A 9 9.11 5.22 -12.93
CA GLU A 9 7.88 5.26 -12.13
C GLU A 9 7.29 6.67 -12.10
N TRP A 10 8.12 7.70 -11.90
CA TRP A 10 7.64 9.09 -11.96
C TRP A 10 7.10 9.47 -13.33
N ARG A 11 7.69 8.98 -14.42
CA ARG A 11 7.14 9.17 -15.77
C ARG A 11 5.79 8.48 -15.92
N SER A 12 5.64 7.25 -15.44
CA SER A 12 4.35 6.53 -15.41
C SER A 12 3.30 7.33 -14.65
N ILE A 13 3.59 7.71 -13.40
CA ILE A 13 2.71 8.50 -12.54
C ILE A 13 2.30 9.82 -13.21
N LYS A 14 3.26 10.60 -13.72
CA LYS A 14 3.00 11.92 -14.32
C LYS A 14 2.32 11.86 -15.68
N SER A 15 2.35 10.71 -16.36
CA SER A 15 1.67 10.52 -17.65
C SER A 15 0.14 10.52 -17.51
N MET A 16 -0.38 10.33 -16.30
CA MET A 16 -1.81 10.41 -16.01
C MET A 16 -2.39 11.81 -16.26
N ARG A 17 -3.63 11.85 -16.78
CA ARG A 17 -4.26 13.06 -17.31
C ARG A 17 -4.69 14.08 -16.26
N SER A 18 -5.07 13.62 -15.06
CA SER A 18 -5.56 14.48 -13.97
C SER A 18 -4.72 14.30 -12.71
N ASP A 19 -4.70 15.30 -11.84
CA ASP A 19 -3.96 15.21 -10.57
C ASP A 19 -4.49 14.08 -9.67
N TRP A 20 -5.80 13.82 -9.71
CA TRP A 20 -6.38 12.66 -9.01
C TRP A 20 -5.90 11.33 -9.59
N ALA A 21 -5.83 11.19 -10.92
CA ALA A 21 -5.31 9.97 -11.55
C ALA A 21 -3.81 9.79 -11.30
N ARG A 22 -3.04 10.89 -11.22
CA ARG A 22 -1.62 10.85 -10.81
C ARG A 22 -1.48 10.39 -9.37
N LEU A 23 -2.35 10.89 -8.47
CA LEU A 23 -2.34 10.50 -7.07
C LEU A 23 -2.75 9.03 -6.88
N ASP A 24 -3.72 8.56 -7.65
CA ASP A 24 -4.14 7.16 -7.69
C ASP A 24 -2.97 6.24 -8.10
N MET A 25 -2.33 6.55 -9.23
CA MET A 25 -1.16 5.82 -9.72
C MET A 25 0.02 5.87 -8.73
N PHE A 26 0.21 7.01 -8.05
CA PHE A 26 1.19 7.14 -6.98
C PHE A 26 0.92 6.15 -5.83
N TYR A 27 -0.32 6.04 -5.36
CA TYR A 27 -0.67 5.13 -4.28
C TYR A 27 -0.58 3.66 -4.69
N ARG A 28 -0.89 3.34 -5.95
CA ARG A 28 -0.64 2.02 -6.52
C ARG A 28 0.83 1.63 -6.46
N HIS A 29 1.73 2.45 -6.99
CA HIS A 29 3.17 2.21 -6.92
C HIS A 29 3.67 2.14 -5.45
N TRP A 30 3.12 2.97 -4.57
CA TRP A 30 3.47 2.94 -3.15
C TRP A 30 3.08 1.60 -2.50
N ALA A 31 1.85 1.13 -2.74
CA ALA A 31 1.37 -0.15 -2.22
C ALA A 31 2.22 -1.34 -2.71
N LEU A 32 2.64 -1.33 -3.98
CA LEU A 32 3.53 -2.32 -4.56
C LEU A 32 4.91 -2.36 -3.88
N LYS A 33 5.56 -1.21 -3.68
CA LYS A 33 6.84 -1.14 -2.97
C LYS A 33 6.71 -1.62 -1.53
N GLU A 34 5.68 -1.16 -0.83
CA GLU A 34 5.43 -1.56 0.56
C GLU A 34 5.13 -3.07 0.70
N SER A 35 4.40 -3.66 -0.26
CA SER A 35 4.11 -5.10 -0.22
C SER A 35 5.38 -5.94 -0.37
N PHE A 36 6.29 -5.56 -1.29
CA PHE A 36 7.59 -6.21 -1.44
C PHE A 36 8.45 -6.09 -0.18
N ILE A 37 8.59 -4.88 0.38
CA ILE A 37 9.42 -4.63 1.59
C ILE A 37 8.93 -5.44 2.78
N LYS A 38 7.60 -5.51 2.95
CA LYS A 38 6.98 -6.31 4.00
C LYS A 38 7.24 -7.80 3.77
N ALA A 39 7.15 -8.28 2.53
CA ALA A 39 7.42 -9.68 2.21
C ALA A 39 8.86 -10.09 2.51
N ILE A 40 9.85 -9.23 2.26
CA ILE A 40 11.26 -9.53 2.58
C ILE A 40 11.67 -9.18 4.03
N GLY A 41 10.81 -8.48 4.79
CA GLY A 41 11.00 -8.25 6.23
C GLY A 41 12.10 -7.26 6.63
N VAL A 42 12.56 -6.40 5.71
CA VAL A 42 13.72 -5.50 5.94
C VAL A 42 13.38 -4.16 6.64
N GLY A 43 12.09 -3.79 6.71
CA GLY A 43 11.64 -2.57 7.37
C GLY A 43 12.09 -1.26 6.68
N LEU A 44 12.27 -0.19 7.47
CA LEU A 44 12.41 1.19 7.00
C LEU A 44 13.75 1.54 6.33
N GLY A 45 14.78 0.71 6.49
CA GLY A 45 16.13 1.00 6.01
C GLY A 45 16.36 0.71 4.53
N PHE A 46 15.37 0.13 3.84
CA PHE A 46 15.52 -0.26 2.46
C PHE A 46 15.48 0.96 1.52
N ASN A 47 16.45 1.05 0.62
CA ASN A 47 16.48 2.10 -0.40
C ASN A 47 15.45 1.83 -1.49
N LEU A 48 14.31 2.53 -1.45
CA LEU A 48 13.20 2.38 -2.39
C LEU A 48 13.55 2.66 -3.85
N GLN A 49 14.66 3.35 -4.13
CA GLN A 49 15.16 3.58 -5.50
C GLN A 49 15.71 2.33 -6.17
N ARG A 50 16.02 1.28 -5.40
CA ARG A 50 16.50 0.00 -5.94
C ARG A 50 15.38 -0.81 -6.60
N ILE A 51 14.14 -0.56 -6.22
CA ILE A 51 12.97 -1.25 -6.75
C ILE A 51 12.37 -0.39 -7.84
N GLU A 52 12.02 -0.98 -8.97
CA GLU A 52 11.24 -0.33 -10.02
C GLU A 52 10.06 -1.21 -10.39
N PHE A 53 8.84 -0.66 -10.36
CA PHE A 53 7.66 -1.35 -10.85
C PHE A 53 7.26 -0.90 -12.24
N GLU A 54 7.03 -1.88 -13.11
CA GLU A 54 6.37 -1.70 -14.40
C GLU A 54 4.91 -2.15 -14.27
N VAL A 55 4.04 -1.19 -13.97
CA VAL A 55 2.61 -1.45 -13.73
C VAL A 55 1.87 -1.87 -14.99
N SER A 56 1.07 -2.93 -14.90
CA SER A 56 0.22 -3.40 -15.99
C SER A 56 -0.99 -4.18 -15.46
N PRO A 57 -2.21 -3.95 -16.00
CA PRO A 57 -2.59 -2.88 -16.91
C PRO A 57 -2.55 -1.50 -16.23
N ILE A 58 -2.62 -0.42 -17.00
CA ILE A 58 -2.67 0.96 -16.45
C ILE A 58 -3.99 1.21 -15.71
N GLU A 59 -5.10 0.79 -16.29
CA GLU A 59 -6.44 0.94 -15.72
C GLU A 59 -6.86 -0.34 -15.00
N MET A 60 -7.43 -0.18 -13.80
CA MET A 60 -7.94 -1.28 -12.98
C MET A 60 -9.43 -1.08 -12.69
N GLU A 61 -10.12 -2.20 -12.46
CA GLU A 61 -11.53 -2.21 -12.08
C GLU A 61 -11.70 -2.81 -10.69
N VAL A 62 -12.66 -2.28 -9.92
CA VAL A 62 -13.06 -2.82 -8.61
C VAL A 62 -13.55 -4.25 -8.77
N GLY A 63 -13.12 -5.14 -7.86
CA GLY A 63 -13.51 -6.55 -7.86
C GLY A 63 -12.72 -7.44 -8.83
N LYS A 64 -11.72 -6.90 -9.55
CA LYS A 64 -10.79 -7.68 -10.37
C LYS A 64 -9.41 -7.81 -9.72
N VAL A 65 -8.69 -8.85 -10.13
CA VAL A 65 -7.30 -9.11 -9.74
C VAL A 65 -6.41 -9.03 -10.96
N TYR A 66 -5.28 -8.38 -10.80
CA TYR A 66 -4.25 -8.22 -11.83
C TYR A 66 -2.94 -8.80 -11.31
N ALA A 67 -2.17 -9.45 -12.18
CA ALA A 67 -0.91 -10.09 -11.85
C ALA A 67 0.18 -9.87 -12.92
N GLN A 68 -0.02 -8.85 -13.76
CA GLN A 68 0.85 -8.57 -14.92
C GLN A 68 1.96 -7.56 -14.60
N THR A 69 1.86 -6.86 -13.46
CA THR A 69 2.88 -5.93 -12.99
C THR A 69 4.19 -6.66 -12.72
N LYS A 70 5.28 -6.09 -13.21
CA LYS A 70 6.64 -6.61 -13.03
C LYS A 70 7.43 -5.74 -12.08
N MET A 71 8.43 -6.34 -11.45
CA MET A 71 9.37 -5.67 -10.58
C MET A 71 10.79 -5.91 -11.08
N LEU A 72 11.58 -4.84 -11.11
CA LEU A 72 13.02 -4.90 -11.26
C LEU A 72 13.67 -4.53 -9.91
N LEU A 73 14.73 -5.23 -9.56
CA LEU A 73 15.60 -4.91 -8.44
C LEU A 73 16.99 -4.60 -8.97
N ASP A 74 17.49 -3.40 -8.72
CA ASP A 74 18.79 -2.92 -9.24
C ASP A 74 18.94 -3.12 -10.76
N ASP A 75 17.87 -2.81 -11.51
CA ASP A 75 17.75 -2.97 -12.96
C ASP A 75 17.71 -4.43 -13.47
N GLU A 76 17.61 -5.43 -12.58
CA GLU A 76 17.46 -6.84 -12.93
C GLU A 76 16.02 -7.34 -12.74
N ASP A 77 15.52 -8.14 -13.70
CA ASP A 77 14.21 -8.78 -13.60
C ASP A 77 14.20 -9.80 -12.45
N GLU A 78 13.18 -9.70 -11.60
CA GLU A 78 13.02 -10.57 -10.45
C GLU A 78 11.79 -11.47 -10.61
N ASN A 79 11.90 -12.73 -10.19
CA ASN A 79 10.83 -13.75 -10.34
C ASN A 79 9.69 -13.59 -9.31
N TRP A 80 9.36 -12.35 -8.92
CA TRP A 80 8.27 -12.05 -8.00
C TRP A 80 6.95 -11.90 -8.74
N VAL A 81 5.86 -12.34 -8.10
CA VAL A 81 4.50 -12.12 -8.60
C VAL A 81 3.80 -11.12 -7.70
N PHE A 82 3.09 -10.17 -8.29
CA PHE A 82 2.34 -9.14 -7.58
C PHE A 82 0.88 -9.24 -7.94
N GLU A 83 0.02 -9.60 -6.98
CA GLU A 83 -1.42 -9.53 -7.16
C GLU A 83 -1.93 -8.16 -6.71
N GLU A 84 -2.58 -7.45 -7.64
CA GLU A 84 -3.13 -6.11 -7.43
C GLU A 84 -4.65 -6.15 -7.52
N SER A 85 -5.32 -5.44 -6.61
CA SER A 85 -6.78 -5.30 -6.63
C SER A 85 -7.21 -3.97 -6.01
N LEU A 86 -8.40 -3.53 -6.41
CA LEU A 86 -9.10 -2.40 -5.79
C LEU A 86 -10.19 -2.94 -4.88
N LEU A 87 -10.14 -2.62 -3.58
CA LEU A 87 -11.22 -2.97 -2.63
C LEU A 87 -12.47 -2.13 -2.90
N ASP A 88 -12.26 -0.87 -3.28
CA ASP A 88 -13.27 0.10 -3.71
C ASP A 88 -12.61 1.13 -4.65
N ASP A 89 -13.25 2.27 -4.87
CA ASP A 89 -12.76 3.34 -5.75
C ASP A 89 -11.55 4.12 -5.22
N LYS A 90 -11.09 3.85 -3.99
CA LYS A 90 -10.06 4.64 -3.29
C LYS A 90 -8.95 3.80 -2.66
N HIS A 91 -9.13 2.49 -2.54
CA HIS A 91 -8.20 1.63 -1.81
C HIS A 91 -7.53 0.60 -2.72
N HIS A 92 -6.24 0.80 -2.94
CA HIS A 92 -5.35 -0.15 -3.59
C HIS A 92 -4.87 -1.21 -2.60
N VAL A 93 -4.83 -2.46 -3.06
CA VAL A 93 -4.18 -3.58 -2.37
C VAL A 93 -3.19 -4.23 -3.32
N ALA A 94 -1.97 -4.44 -2.81
CA ALA A 94 -0.91 -5.17 -3.50
C ALA A 94 -0.41 -6.31 -2.60
N VAL A 95 -0.32 -7.51 -3.15
CA VAL A 95 0.21 -8.71 -2.49
C VAL A 95 1.46 -9.15 -3.23
N ALA A 96 2.61 -9.09 -2.56
CA ALA A 96 3.87 -9.59 -3.09
C ALA A 96 4.05 -11.08 -2.76
N LEU A 97 4.24 -11.89 -3.78
CA LEU A 97 4.46 -13.32 -3.70
C LEU A 97 5.89 -13.62 -4.13
N GLY A 98 6.65 -14.25 -3.22
CA GLY A 98 8.09 -14.51 -3.39
C GLY A 98 8.45 -15.29 -4.66
N SER A 99 9.74 -15.25 -5.00
CA SER A 99 10.30 -16.02 -6.11
C SER A 99 9.92 -17.49 -5.99
N THR A 100 9.18 -17.94 -6.99
CA THR A 100 8.56 -19.24 -7.00
C THR A 100 8.92 -19.91 -8.31
N ASP A 101 9.95 -20.75 -8.28
CA ASP A 101 10.23 -21.68 -9.38
C ASP A 101 9.02 -22.60 -9.71
N THR A 102 7.97 -22.57 -8.89
CA THR A 102 6.78 -23.44 -8.99
C THR A 102 5.43 -22.71 -9.05
N TYR A 103 5.33 -21.39 -8.88
CA TYR A 103 4.04 -20.69 -8.87
C TYR A 103 3.63 -20.37 -10.30
N LYS A 104 2.69 -21.17 -10.81
CA LYS A 104 1.91 -20.74 -11.97
C LYS A 104 0.88 -19.75 -11.44
N PRO A 105 0.84 -18.50 -11.93
CA PRO A 105 -0.20 -17.57 -11.52
C PRO A 105 -1.55 -18.27 -11.71
N PRO A 106 -2.42 -18.28 -10.70
CA PRO A 106 -3.72 -18.90 -10.85
C PRO A 106 -4.36 -18.31 -12.10
N LYS A 107 -4.87 -19.17 -13.00
CA LYS A 107 -5.79 -18.71 -14.05
C LYS A 107 -6.82 -17.84 -13.34
N LEU A 108 -6.96 -16.58 -13.76
CA LEU A 108 -7.88 -15.61 -13.14
C LEU A 108 -9.17 -16.35 -12.78
N LYS A 109 -9.35 -16.63 -11.49
CA LYS A 109 -10.62 -17.18 -11.02
C LYS A 109 -11.55 -15.98 -11.01
N ASP A 110 -12.70 -16.11 -11.66
CA ASP A 110 -13.75 -15.09 -11.73
C ASP A 110 -14.46 -14.88 -10.36
N GLY A 111 -13.71 -14.85 -9.26
CA GLY A 111 -14.22 -14.66 -7.90
C GLY A 111 -13.45 -13.57 -7.17
N PRO A 112 -14.09 -12.87 -6.21
CA PRO A 112 -13.42 -11.83 -5.43
C PRO A 112 -12.31 -12.45 -4.58
N LEU A 113 -11.08 -11.96 -4.75
CA LEU A 113 -9.89 -12.46 -4.05
C LEU A 113 -9.94 -12.19 -2.54
N PHE A 114 -10.52 -11.04 -2.17
CA PHE A 114 -10.68 -10.63 -0.78
C PHE A 114 -12.11 -10.88 -0.29
N SER A 115 -12.21 -11.51 0.88
CA SER A 115 -13.46 -11.62 1.61
C SER A 115 -13.50 -10.52 2.67
N ILE A 116 -14.53 -9.68 2.63
CA ILE A 116 -14.77 -8.69 3.68
C ILE A 116 -15.38 -9.41 4.88
N LEU A 117 -14.71 -9.32 6.03
CA LEU A 117 -15.15 -9.95 7.29
C LEU A 117 -15.80 -8.91 8.20
N SER A 118 -16.91 -9.30 8.83
CA SER A 118 -17.55 -8.55 9.91
C SER A 118 -16.83 -8.77 11.24
N TYR A 119 -17.20 -7.99 12.26
CA TYR A 119 -16.72 -8.23 13.63
C TYR A 119 -17.13 -9.62 14.13
N GLU A 120 -18.35 -10.04 13.82
CA GLU A 120 -18.88 -11.37 14.17
C GLU A 120 -18.03 -12.48 13.53
N ASP A 121 -17.61 -12.32 12.27
CA ASP A 121 -16.73 -13.27 11.61
C ASP A 121 -15.35 -13.36 12.29
N LEU A 122 -14.78 -12.21 12.69
CA LEU A 122 -13.50 -12.16 13.40
C LEU A 122 -13.59 -12.81 14.80
N MET A 123 -14.74 -12.67 15.46
CA MET A 123 -14.97 -13.17 16.82
C MET A 123 -15.50 -14.60 16.88
N ALA A 124 -15.87 -15.21 15.76
CA ALA A 124 -16.53 -16.52 15.70
C ALA A 124 -15.78 -17.64 16.44
N SER A 125 -14.45 -17.55 16.53
CA SER A 125 -13.60 -18.51 17.26
C SER A 125 -12.75 -17.85 18.36
N ALA A 126 -12.99 -16.57 18.67
CA ALA A 126 -12.22 -15.85 19.68
C ALA A 126 -12.58 -16.35 21.09
N VAL A 127 -11.55 -16.61 21.90
CA VAL A 127 -11.68 -16.97 23.31
C VAL A 127 -10.86 -15.97 24.13
N PRO A 128 -11.40 -15.39 25.21
CA PRO A 128 -10.66 -14.46 26.06
C PRO A 128 -9.38 -15.11 26.61
N ILE A 129 -8.25 -14.45 26.40
CA ILE A 129 -6.94 -14.88 26.92
C ILE A 129 -6.63 -14.17 28.25
N THR A 130 -7.17 -12.98 28.44
CA THR A 130 -7.01 -12.14 29.65
C THR A 130 -8.37 -11.71 30.19
N PRO A 131 -8.47 -11.37 31.49
CA PRO A 131 -9.65 -10.72 32.04
C PRO A 131 -9.95 -9.39 31.31
N GLU A 132 -11.18 -8.93 31.43
CA GLU A 132 -11.57 -7.59 30.98
C GLU A 132 -10.75 -6.53 31.70
N ASP A 133 -10.27 -5.55 30.94
CA ASP A 133 -9.56 -4.37 31.43
C ASP A 133 -10.47 -3.14 31.23
N PRO A 134 -11.20 -2.69 32.27
CA PRO A 134 -12.10 -1.54 32.17
C PRO A 134 -11.37 -0.24 31.80
N ASP A 135 -10.10 -0.12 32.19
CA ASP A 135 -9.31 1.10 31.97
C ASP A 135 -8.92 1.25 30.49
N TYR A 136 -8.98 0.16 29.69
CA TYR A 136 -8.59 0.19 28.27
C TYR A 136 -9.45 1.19 27.47
N TRP A 137 -10.77 1.20 27.70
CA TRP A 137 -11.67 2.11 27.00
C TRP A 137 -11.51 3.57 27.48
N ASP A 138 -11.44 3.79 28.79
CA ASP A 138 -11.30 5.13 29.36
C ASP A 138 -10.00 5.80 28.90
N ASN A 139 -8.91 5.03 28.83
CA ASN A 139 -7.62 5.48 28.30
C ASN A 139 -7.65 5.75 26.79
N PHE A 140 -8.47 5.04 26.02
CA PHE A 140 -8.64 5.33 24.60
C PHE A 140 -9.47 6.59 24.38
N HIS A 141 -10.64 6.68 25.02
CA HIS A 141 -11.59 7.78 24.89
C HIS A 141 -11.03 9.13 25.36
N SER A 142 -10.10 9.12 26.32
CA SER A 142 -9.45 10.35 26.81
C SER A 142 -8.39 10.93 25.85
N LYS A 143 -7.99 10.21 24.79
CA LYS A 143 -7.03 10.72 23.80
C LYS A 143 -7.68 11.81 22.94
N GLN A 144 -6.92 12.86 22.63
CA GLN A 144 -7.38 13.89 21.68
C GLN A 144 -7.56 13.27 20.28
N GLU A 145 -8.75 13.44 19.70
CA GLU A 145 -9.08 12.92 18.37
C GLU A 145 -8.28 13.60 17.24
N LEU A 146 -7.92 14.88 17.44
CA LEU A 146 -7.20 15.66 16.42
C LEU A 146 -5.76 15.95 16.86
N PRO A 147 -4.78 15.80 15.96
CA PRO A 147 -3.42 16.22 16.25
C PRO A 147 -3.36 17.74 16.44
N LEU A 148 -2.56 18.18 17.41
CA LEU A 148 -2.25 19.59 17.61
C LEU A 148 -1.58 20.14 16.34
N ARG A 149 -2.33 20.94 15.57
CA ARG A 149 -1.77 21.60 14.39
C ARG A 149 -0.68 22.57 14.84
N GLN A 150 0.53 22.41 14.31
CA GLN A 150 1.58 23.42 14.47
C GLN A 150 1.11 24.72 13.81
N THR A 151 0.73 25.71 14.60
CA THR A 151 0.55 27.07 14.11
C THR A 151 1.92 27.64 13.78
N SER A 152 2.18 27.91 12.51
CA SER A 152 3.38 28.64 12.11
C SER A 152 3.33 30.03 12.74
N THR A 153 4.11 30.28 13.80
CA THR A 153 4.41 31.64 14.23
C THR A 153 5.23 32.29 13.12
N ALA A 154 4.56 33.08 12.27
CA ALA A 154 5.25 33.98 11.37
C ALA A 154 6.07 34.95 12.23
N LYS A 155 7.40 34.77 12.24
CA LYS A 155 8.30 35.80 12.75
C LYS A 155 8.10 37.04 11.87
N ALA A 156 7.47 38.06 12.44
CA ALA A 156 7.52 39.41 11.88
C ALA A 156 8.99 39.83 11.84
N GLY A 157 9.59 39.83 10.65
CA GLY A 157 10.90 40.39 10.43
C GLY A 157 10.84 41.90 10.60
N THR A 158 11.45 42.42 11.65
CA THR A 158 11.78 43.84 11.77
C THR A 158 12.89 44.13 10.78
N VAL A 159 12.60 44.94 9.76
CA VAL A 159 13.60 45.59 8.92
C VAL A 159 13.95 46.91 9.58
N THR A 160 15.20 47.04 10.02
CA THR A 160 15.91 48.31 10.20
C THR A 160 17.31 48.11 9.69
#